data_AF-A0AAU6TDW8-F1
#
_entry.id   AF-A0AAU6TDW8-F1
#
_cell.length_a   1.000
_cell.length_b   1.000
_cell.length_c   1.000
_cell.angle_alpha   90.00
_cell.angle_beta   90.00
_cell.angle_gamma   90.00
#
_symmetry.space_group_name_H-M   'P 1'
#
loop_
_entity.id
_entity.type
_entity.pdbx_description
1 polymer ?
#
loop_
_entity_poly.entity_id
_entity_poly.type
_entity_poly.pdbx_seq_one_letter_code
_entity_poly.pdbx_strand_id
1 'polypeptide(L)'
;MLGWMNFSWHAALVMAPFGASCVLLFSLPHSPLARPKNVLGGHLLAACVGLAVSWLPLPVELQMALGVGVAIALMQQLDIIHPPAGANPLLILMTGLDLPFLWQTVLPGTLLLIALAYGFQWLRRPRPQTS
;
A
#
# COMPACT_ATOMS: atom_id res chain seq x y z
N MET A 1 4.58 21.14 -21.78
CA MET A 1 5.29 21.54 -20.53
C MET A 1 4.33 21.69 -19.35
N LEU A 2 3.16 22.32 -19.50
CA LEU A 2 2.09 22.35 -18.46
C LEU A 2 1.42 20.98 -18.18
N GLY A 3 1.45 20.04 -19.14
CA GLY A 3 0.91 18.68 -18.94
C GLY A 3 1.68 17.80 -17.94
N TRP A 4 2.91 18.18 -17.58
CA TRP A 4 3.71 17.49 -16.55
C TRP A 4 3.33 17.93 -15.12
N MET A 5 2.56 19.01 -15.00
CA MET A 5 1.97 19.49 -13.74
C MET A 5 0.50 19.09 -13.63
N ASN A 6 0.05 18.07 -14.36
CA ASN A 6 -1.15 17.36 -13.92
C ASN A 6 -0.74 16.46 -12.76
N PHE A 7 -0.34 17.07 -11.65
CA PHE A 7 -0.39 16.43 -10.35
C PHE A 7 -1.86 16.01 -10.21
N SER A 8 -2.11 14.73 -10.45
CA SER A 8 -3.32 14.04 -10.08
C SER A 8 -3.39 13.99 -8.55
N TRP A 9 -3.45 15.16 -7.90
CA TRP A 9 -3.73 15.32 -6.48
C TRP A 9 -5.04 14.61 -6.10
N HIS A 10 -5.94 14.44 -7.08
CA HIS A 10 -7.13 13.61 -6.95
C HIS A 10 -6.80 12.14 -6.64
N ALA A 11 -5.80 11.53 -7.29
CA ALA A 11 -5.39 10.16 -6.99
C ALA A 11 -4.72 10.04 -5.60
N ALA A 12 -3.98 11.08 -5.18
CA ALA A 12 -3.40 11.15 -3.84
C ALA A 12 -4.46 11.20 -2.72
N LEU A 13 -5.66 11.74 -3.01
CA LEU A 13 -6.79 11.74 -2.06
C LEU A 13 -7.49 10.37 -1.93
N VAL A 14 -7.22 9.39 -2.82
CA VAL A 14 -7.90 8.07 -2.81
C VAL A 14 -7.05 6.93 -2.27
N MET A 15 -5.79 7.16 -1.86
CA MET A 15 -4.95 6.10 -1.29
C MET A 15 -5.28 5.80 0.20
N ALA A 16 -6.57 5.56 0.49
CA ALA A 16 -7.07 5.17 1.81
C ALA A 16 -6.29 4.01 2.48
N PRO A 17 -5.79 3.00 1.74
CA PRO A 17 -4.94 1.95 2.32
C PRO A 17 -3.73 2.51 3.09
N PHE A 18 -3.12 3.61 2.63
CA PHE A 18 -1.97 4.22 3.32
C PHE A 18 -2.32 4.82 4.67
N GLY A 19 -3.54 5.34 4.83
CA GLY A 19 -4.02 5.82 6.12
C GLY A 19 -4.04 4.70 7.17
N ALA A 20 -4.57 3.53 6.80
CA ALA A 20 -4.54 2.34 7.67
C ALA A 20 -3.12 1.83 7.91
N SER A 21 -2.22 1.90 6.93
CA SER A 21 -0.80 1.59 7.10
C SER A 21 -0.12 2.54 8.09
N CYS A 22 -0.42 3.84 8.05
CA CYS A 22 0.07 4.82 9.04
C CYS A 22 -0.35 4.43 10.46
N VAL A 23 -1.63 4.11 10.67
CA VAL A 23 -2.13 3.68 11.99
C VAL A 23 -1.33 2.47 12.48
N LEU A 24 -1.15 1.45 11.63
CA LEU A 24 -0.40 0.26 12.02
C LEU A 24 1.07 0.57 12.33
N LEU A 25 1.74 1.35 11.47
CA LEU A 25 3.16 1.68 11.60
C LEU A 25 3.47 2.54 12.83
N PHE A 26 2.59 3.47 13.17
CA PHE A 26 2.83 4.41 14.28
C PHE A 26 2.25 3.94 15.61
N SER A 27 1.15 3.18 15.61
CA SER A 27 0.54 2.63 16.82
C SER A 27 1.18 1.31 17.25
N LEU A 28 1.62 0.48 16.29
CA LEU A 28 2.19 -0.86 16.55
C LEU A 28 3.50 -1.08 15.77
N PRO A 29 4.54 -0.25 15.98
CA PRO A 29 5.78 -0.28 15.19
C PRO A 29 6.56 -1.60 15.29
N HIS A 30 6.39 -2.35 16.38
CA HIS A 30 7.06 -3.64 16.60
C HIS A 30 6.26 -4.83 16.06
N SER A 31 5.09 -4.59 15.47
CA SER A 31 4.25 -5.66 14.92
C SER A 31 4.96 -6.35 13.75
N PRO A 32 4.90 -7.69 13.63
CA PRO A 32 5.41 -8.40 12.46
C PRO A 32 4.72 -7.94 11.16
N LEU A 33 3.50 -7.41 11.24
CA LEU A 33 2.73 -6.88 10.10
C LEU A 33 3.19 -5.49 9.63
N ALA A 34 3.92 -4.78 10.48
CA ALA A 34 4.46 -3.43 10.23
C ALA A 34 5.89 -3.46 9.66
N ARG A 35 6.46 -4.65 9.42
CA ARG A 35 7.80 -4.78 8.84
C ARG A 35 7.84 -4.13 7.45
N PRO A 36 8.93 -3.43 7.09
CA PRO A 36 9.04 -2.74 5.80
C PRO A 36 8.80 -3.65 4.59
N LYS A 37 9.27 -4.90 4.66
CA LYS A 37 9.06 -5.90 3.61
C LYS A 37 7.57 -6.18 3.37
N ASN A 38 6.75 -6.19 4.44
CA ASN A 38 5.32 -6.46 4.36
C ASN A 38 4.59 -5.23 3.81
N VAL A 39 4.94 -4.03 4.26
CA VAL A 39 4.34 -2.78 3.75
C VAL A 39 4.58 -2.64 2.26
N LEU A 40 5.85 -2.68 1.83
CA LEU A 40 6.23 -2.53 0.43
C LEU A 40 5.69 -3.68 -0.42
N GLY A 41 5.99 -4.92 -0.03
CA GLY A 41 5.59 -6.12 -0.77
C GLY A 41 4.08 -6.29 -0.86
N GLY A 42 3.38 -6.09 0.26
CA GLY A 42 1.93 -6.23 0.33
C GLY A 42 1.22 -5.25 -0.60
N HIS A 43 1.56 -3.95 -0.54
CA HIS A 43 0.92 -2.96 -1.41
C HIS A 43 1.27 -3.14 -2.88
N LEU A 44 2.51 -3.48 -3.24
CA LEU A 44 2.90 -3.74 -4.62
C LEU A 44 2.18 -4.97 -5.18
N LEU A 45 2.20 -6.09 -4.44
CA LEU A 45 1.53 -7.32 -4.84
C LEU A 45 0.03 -7.10 -5.01
N ALA A 46 -0.62 -6.49 -4.02
CA ALA A 46 -2.06 -6.25 -4.08
C ALA A 46 -2.44 -5.29 -5.22
N ALA A 47 -1.61 -4.30 -5.52
CA ALA A 47 -1.82 -3.44 -6.67
C ALA A 47 -1.66 -4.20 -8.00
N CYS A 48 -0.62 -5.03 -8.14
CA CYS A 48 -0.44 -5.90 -9.31
C CYS A 48 -1.63 -6.84 -9.51
N VAL A 49 -2.16 -7.44 -8.44
CA VAL A 49 -3.34 -8.30 -8.51
C VAL A 49 -4.57 -7.52 -8.96
N GLY A 50 -4.81 -6.32 -8.41
CA GLY A 50 -5.92 -5.46 -8.84
C GLY A 50 -5.86 -5.11 -10.34
N LEU A 51 -4.67 -4.75 -10.82
CA LEU A 51 -4.43 -4.47 -12.25
C LEU A 51 -4.56 -5.72 -13.14
N ALA A 52 -4.13 -6.89 -12.66
CA ALA A 52 -4.28 -8.13 -13.42
C ALA A 52 -5.74 -8.56 -13.55
N VAL A 53 -6.51 -8.41 -12.46
CA VAL A 53 -7.92 -8.80 -12.42
C VAL A 53 -8.81 -7.82 -13.20
N SER A 54 -8.41 -6.55 -13.38
CA SER A 54 -9.16 -5.58 -14.17
C SER A 54 -9.27 -5.94 -15.66
N TRP A 55 -8.41 -6.82 -16.16
CA TRP A 55 -8.43 -7.31 -17.54
C TRP A 55 -9.33 -8.54 -17.74
N LEU A 56 -9.90 -9.08 -16.66
CA LEU A 56 -10.81 -10.22 -16.77
C LEU A 56 -12.18 -9.75 -17.27
N PRO A 57 -12.84 -10.50 -18.18
CA PRO A 57 -14.17 -10.16 -18.69
C PRO A 57 -15.26 -10.57 -17.67
N LEU A 58 -15.20 -9.99 -16.47
CA LEU A 58 -16.11 -10.25 -15.34
C LEU A 58 -16.79 -8.96 -14.87
N PRO A 59 -17.95 -9.04 -14.21
CA PRO A 59 -18.54 -7.88 -13.51
C PRO A 59 -17.58 -7.31 -12.46
N VAL A 60 -17.61 -5.99 -12.26
CA VAL A 60 -16.66 -5.29 -11.36
C VAL A 60 -16.75 -5.79 -9.92
N GLU A 61 -17.93 -6.19 -9.45
CA GLU A 61 -18.15 -6.74 -8.12
C GLU A 61 -17.38 -8.05 -7.92
N LEU A 62 -17.37 -8.90 -8.95
CA LEU A 62 -16.66 -10.16 -8.92
C LEU A 62 -15.15 -9.96 -9.08
N GLN A 63 -14.73 -9.00 -9.93
CA GLN A 63 -13.34 -8.59 -10.03
C GLN A 63 -12.81 -8.10 -8.67
N MET A 64 -13.58 -7.29 -7.94
CA MET A 64 -13.22 -6.81 -6.61
C MET A 64 -13.08 -7.96 -5.61
N ALA A 65 -14.04 -8.87 -5.56
CA ALA A 65 -13.99 -10.03 -4.66
C ALA A 65 -12.77 -10.92 -4.96
N LEU A 66 -12.52 -11.22 -6.24
CA LEU A 66 -11.38 -12.00 -6.69
C LEU A 66 -10.06 -11.29 -6.40
N GLY A 67 -9.97 -10.00 -6.72
CA GLY A 67 -8.76 -9.20 -6.52
C GLY A 67 -8.33 -9.17 -5.06
N VAL A 68 -9.28 -8.93 -4.14
CA VAL A 68 -9.00 -8.94 -2.70
C VAL A 68 -8.61 -10.34 -2.22
N GLY A 69 -9.39 -11.36 -2.57
CA GLY A 69 -9.14 -12.74 -2.14
C GLY A 69 -7.78 -13.26 -2.61
N VAL A 70 -7.46 -13.07 -3.89
CA VAL A 70 -6.18 -13.48 -4.49
C VAL A 70 -5.02 -12.69 -3.89
N ALA A 71 -5.17 -11.37 -3.70
CA ALA A 71 -4.12 -10.55 -3.09
C ALA A 71 -3.80 -11.03 -1.66
N ILE A 72 -4.81 -11.31 -0.84
CA ILE A 72 -4.63 -11.81 0.53
C ILE A 72 -3.99 -13.20 0.52
N ALA A 73 -4.49 -14.11 -0.32
CA ALA A 73 -3.94 -15.47 -0.43
C ALA A 73 -2.46 -15.46 -0.82
N LEU A 74 -2.09 -14.65 -1.82
CA LEU A 74 -0.70 -14.52 -2.25
C LEU A 74 0.18 -13.83 -1.18
N MET A 75 -0.34 -12.82 -0.49
CA MET A 75 0.38 -12.19 0.63
C MET A 75 0.69 -13.18 1.76
N GLN A 76 -0.24 -14.10 2.06
CA GLN A 76 -0.04 -15.17 3.03
C GLN A 76 1.00 -16.17 2.55
N GLN A 77 0.93 -16.60 1.29
CA GLN A 77 1.89 -17.56 0.71
C GLN A 77 3.33 -17.01 0.66
N LEU A 78 3.47 -15.70 0.47
CA LEU A 78 4.77 -15.03 0.33
C LEU A 78 5.31 -14.45 1.66
N ASP A 79 4.65 -14.70 2.79
CA ASP A 79 5.03 -14.18 4.11
C ASP A 79 5.22 -12.65 4.16
N ILE A 80 4.38 -11.92 3.43
CA ILE A 80 4.37 -10.45 3.31
C ILE A 80 3.02 -9.84 3.65
N ILE A 81 2.22 -10.53 4.48
CA ILE A 81 0.90 -10.07 4.87
C ILE A 81 0.93 -8.66 5.48
N HIS A 82 0.21 -7.75 4.83
CA HIS A 82 -0.02 -6.39 5.27
C HIS A 82 -1.50 -6.06 5.10
N PRO A 83 -2.33 -6.22 6.14
CA PRO A 83 -3.79 -6.10 6.01
C PRO A 83 -4.28 -4.83 5.32
N PRO A 84 -3.69 -3.62 5.53
CA PRO A 84 -4.08 -2.42 4.79
C PRO A 84 -3.99 -2.56 3.27
N ALA A 85 -3.00 -3.29 2.76
CA ALA A 85 -2.83 -3.51 1.32
C ALA A 85 -3.96 -4.30 0.67
N GLY A 86 -4.73 -5.07 1.45
CA GLY A 86 -5.88 -5.83 0.95
C GLY A 86 -6.96 -4.95 0.30
N ALA A 87 -6.99 -3.65 0.60
CA ALA A 87 -7.90 -2.69 -0.03
C ALA A 87 -7.40 -2.11 -1.36
N ASN A 88 -6.14 -2.38 -1.76
CA ASN A 88 -5.59 -1.87 -3.03
C ASN A 88 -6.37 -2.35 -4.28
N PRO A 89 -6.77 -3.64 -4.42
CA PRO A 89 -7.55 -4.08 -5.57
C PRO A 89 -8.89 -3.36 -5.69
N LEU A 90 -9.58 -3.12 -4.56
CA LEU A 90 -10.84 -2.37 -4.53
C LEU A 90 -10.64 -0.95 -5.06
N LEU A 91 -9.62 -0.27 -4.55
CA LEU A 91 -9.27 1.08 -4.99
C LEU A 91 -9.05 1.14 -6.51
N ILE A 92 -8.19 0.25 -7.03
CA ILE A 92 -7.84 0.22 -8.45
C ILE A 92 -9.07 0.02 -9.33
N LEU A 93 -9.93 -0.92 -8.96
CA LEU A 93 -11.11 -1.28 -9.75
C LEU A 93 -12.22 -0.23 -9.64
N MET A 94 -12.44 0.36 -8.47
CA MET A 94 -13.47 1.39 -8.25
C MET A 94 -13.13 2.72 -8.92
N THR A 95 -11.84 3.06 -9.02
CA THR A 95 -11.42 4.35 -9.59
C THR A 95 -10.77 4.24 -10.97
N GLY A 96 -10.70 3.03 -11.56
CA GLY A 96 -10.15 2.80 -12.89
C GLY A 96 -8.67 3.19 -13.00
N LEU A 97 -7.85 2.81 -12.02
CA LEU A 97 -6.42 3.11 -12.04
C LEU A 97 -5.65 2.13 -12.93
N ASP A 98 -4.71 2.65 -13.71
CA ASP A 98 -3.91 1.88 -14.65
C ASP A 98 -2.49 1.57 -14.14
N LEU A 99 -1.71 0.84 -14.94
CA LEU A 99 -0.33 0.44 -14.65
C LEU A 99 0.59 1.55 -14.10
N PRO A 100 0.53 2.81 -14.56
CA PRO A 100 1.37 3.88 -14.00
C PRO A 100 1.16 4.10 -12.51
N PHE A 101 -0.02 3.78 -11.96
CA PHE A 101 -0.32 3.89 -10.53
C PHE A 101 0.68 3.12 -9.65
N LEU A 102 1.14 1.96 -10.12
CA LEU A 102 2.10 1.12 -9.40
C LEU A 102 3.41 1.89 -9.12
N TRP A 103 3.95 2.55 -10.14
CA TRP A 103 5.26 3.21 -10.08
C TRP A 103 5.17 4.67 -9.65
N GLN A 104 4.06 5.35 -9.93
CA GLN A 104 3.87 6.77 -9.62
C GLN A 104 3.27 7.01 -8.23
N THR A 105 2.53 6.04 -7.68
CA THR A 105 1.84 6.22 -6.38
C THR A 105 2.22 5.14 -5.38
N VAL A 106 2.09 3.86 -5.73
CA VAL A 106 2.28 2.76 -4.77
C VAL A 106 3.73 2.68 -4.31
N LEU A 107 4.68 2.60 -5.25
CA LEU A 107 6.10 2.50 -4.93
C LEU A 107 6.64 3.71 -4.15
N PRO A 108 6.54 4.96 -4.65
CA PRO A 108 7.05 6.11 -3.91
C PRO A 108 6.30 6.34 -2.59
N GLY A 109 4.99 6.10 -2.56
CA GLY A 109 4.19 6.27 -1.35
C GLY A 109 4.56 5.27 -0.24
N THR A 110 4.75 4.00 -0.58
CA THR A 110 5.20 2.99 0.40
C THR A 110 6.61 3.26 0.91
N LEU A 111 7.54 3.68 0.03
CA LEU A 111 8.89 4.09 0.43
C LEU A 111 8.85 5.29 1.38
N LEU A 112 8.03 6.30 1.08
CA LEU A 112 7.83 7.46 1.95
C LEU A 112 7.25 7.06 3.31
N LEU A 113 6.23 6.19 3.35
CA LEU A 113 5.65 5.70 4.60
C LEU A 113 6.69 4.98 5.47
N ILE A 114 7.49 4.10 4.86
CA ILE A 114 8.56 3.39 5.54
C ILE A 114 9.59 4.39 6.09
N ALA A 115 10.02 5.37 5.28
CA ALA A 115 10.97 6.39 5.71
C ALA A 115 10.43 7.21 6.90
N LEU A 116 9.16 7.64 6.85
CA LEU A 116 8.52 8.36 7.95
C LEU A 116 8.40 7.50 9.21
N ALA A 117 8.04 6.22 9.07
CA ALA A 117 7.98 5.28 10.20
C ALA A 117 9.34 5.12 10.90
N TYR A 118 10.42 4.97 10.12
CA TYR A 118 11.77 4.91 10.68
C TYR A 118 12.22 6.22 11.32
N GLY A 119 11.95 7.36 10.68
CA GLY A 119 12.26 8.69 11.24
C GLY A 119 11.55 8.94 12.57
N PHE A 120 10.27 8.57 12.66
CA PHE A 120 9.49 8.66 13.89
C PHE A 120 10.05 7.78 15.00
N GLN A 121 10.42 6.54 14.69
CA GLN A 121 11.04 5.63 15.66
C GLN A 121 12.40 6.14 16.14
N TRP A 122 13.20 6.73 15.24
CA TRP A 122 14.49 7.30 15.58
C TRP A 122 14.36 8.46 16.58
N LEU A 123 13.40 9.38 16.36
CA LEU A 123 13.12 10.50 17.27
C LEU A 123 12.66 10.04 18.66
N ARG A 124 12.05 8.86 18.77
CA ARG A 124 11.53 8.31 20.02
C ARG A 124 12.50 7.39 20.76
N ARG A 125 13.73 7.19 20.25
CA ARG A 125 14.73 6.37 20.96
C ARG A 125 15.11 7.04 22.30
N PRO A 126 15.00 6.33 23.44
CA PRO A 126 15.51 6.85 24.71
C PRO A 126 17.00 7.18 24.57
N ARG A 127 17.41 8.38 25.00
CA ARG A 127 18.83 8.73 25.04
C ARG A 127 19.53 7.86 26.09
N PRO A 128 20.74 7.32 25.80
CA PRO A 128 21.50 6.58 26.80
C PRO A 128 21.80 7.51 27.99
N GLN A 129 21.46 7.07 29.21
CA GLN A 129 21.83 7.76 30.45
C GLN A 129 23.32 7.53 30.67
N THR A 130 24.14 8.57 30.45
CA THR A 130 25.55 8.55 30.83
C THR A 130 25.63 8.76 32.34
N SER A 131 25.98 7.71 33.09
CA SER A 131 26.34 7.75 34.51
C SER A 131 27.74 8.30 34.72
#